data_AF-A0A5B7BHS9-F1
#
_entry.id   AF-A0A5B7BHS9-F1
#
_cell.length_a   1.000
_cell.length_b   1.000
_cell.length_c   1.000
_cell.angle_alpha   90.00
_cell.angle_beta   90.00
_cell.angle_gamma   90.00
#
_symmetry.space_group_name_H-M   'P 1'
#
loop_
_entity.id
_entity.type
_entity.pdbx_description
1 polymer ?
#
loop_
_entity_poly.entity_id
_entity_poly.type
_entity_poly.pdbx_seq_one_letter_code
_entity_poly.pdbx_strand_id
1 'polypeptide(L)'
;MDASLPPLMVSSGFLPIGSLLESLIHISNEVISMEKLPSVQLKNMSIMIRRIKLLSSLFEEIQEIHSPLPPSSILCLTELYSAIRRVKFLIQGRKEGSCLWNLVQIEFVSNQFHVVVKEMGRALDILPLSLLNLTADTREQVELLHKQAKRVELFVDPREIQRREELLQVMATTNERNSKNKGFLDFGKVKEIFSSIGLRSPFDYDEEISKLEAEAEKQA
;
A
#
# COMPACT_ATOMS: atom_id res chain seq x y z
N MET A 1 -42.61 -35.95 -23.32
CA MET A 1 -42.84 -34.98 -22.24
C MET A 1 -41.48 -34.61 -21.71
N ASP A 2 -41.06 -33.40 -22.07
CA ASP A 2 -39.71 -32.87 -21.94
C ASP A 2 -39.49 -32.42 -20.49
N ALA A 3 -38.55 -33.04 -19.79
CA ALA A 3 -38.23 -32.70 -18.41
C ALA A 3 -37.00 -31.79 -18.39
N SER A 4 -37.25 -30.48 -18.44
CA SER A 4 -36.22 -29.46 -18.28
C SER A 4 -35.66 -29.46 -16.86
N LEU A 5 -34.39 -29.82 -16.70
CA LEU A 5 -33.64 -29.66 -15.45
C LEU A 5 -33.53 -28.17 -15.07
N PRO A 6 -33.64 -27.83 -13.78
CA PRO A 6 -33.51 -26.45 -13.33
C PRO A 6 -32.07 -25.95 -13.50
N PRO A 7 -31.85 -24.65 -13.79
CA PRO A 7 -30.52 -24.09 -13.88
C PRO A 7 -29.86 -24.13 -12.49
N LEU A 8 -28.68 -24.76 -12.43
CA LEU A 8 -27.79 -24.76 -11.27
C LEU A 8 -27.47 -23.31 -10.88
N MET A 9 -28.07 -22.82 -9.80
CA MET A 9 -27.63 -21.60 -9.13
C MET A 9 -26.24 -21.85 -8.56
N VAL A 10 -25.21 -21.42 -9.27
CA VAL A 10 -23.89 -21.24 -8.69
C VAL A 10 -23.99 -20.00 -7.81
N SER A 11 -24.21 -20.21 -6.51
CA SER A 11 -23.95 -19.18 -5.51
C SER A 11 -22.47 -18.84 -5.59
N SER A 12 -22.18 -17.77 -6.31
CA SER A 12 -20.83 -17.29 -6.52
C SER A 12 -20.73 -16.05 -5.64
N GLY A 13 -19.86 -16.06 -4.63
CA GLY A 13 -19.60 -14.91 -3.75
C GLY A 13 -18.97 -13.70 -4.45
N PHE A 14 -19.23 -13.53 -5.75
CA PHE A 14 -18.81 -12.39 -6.55
C PHE A 14 -19.90 -11.33 -6.51
N LEU A 15 -19.48 -10.09 -6.29
CA LEU A 15 -20.32 -8.93 -6.49
C LEU A 15 -20.85 -8.91 -7.92
N PRO A 16 -22.09 -8.45 -8.17
CA PRO A 16 -22.55 -8.10 -9.51
C PRO A 16 -21.48 -7.27 -10.25
N ILE A 17 -21.25 -7.52 -11.53
CA ILE A 17 -20.14 -6.90 -12.28
C ILE A 17 -20.17 -5.36 -12.20
N GLY A 18 -21.38 -4.78 -12.28
CA GLY A 18 -21.59 -3.34 -12.12
C GLY A 18 -21.10 -2.81 -10.76
N SER A 19 -21.35 -3.56 -9.68
CA SER A 19 -20.86 -3.17 -8.35
C SER A 19 -19.37 -3.45 -8.14
N LEU A 20 -18.76 -4.39 -8.88
CA LEU A 20 -17.30 -4.59 -8.85
C LEU A 20 -16.55 -3.39 -9.44
N LEU A 21 -16.93 -2.91 -10.62
CA LEU A 21 -16.28 -1.75 -11.25
C LEU A 21 -16.48 -0.47 -10.42
N GLU A 22 -17.70 -0.25 -9.93
CA GLU A 22 -17.98 0.87 -9.03
C GLU A 22 -17.12 0.79 -7.76
N SER A 23 -16.99 -0.40 -7.16
CA SER A 23 -16.13 -0.61 -6.00
C SER A 23 -14.65 -0.37 -6.30
N LEU A 24 -14.16 -0.77 -7.47
CA LEU A 24 -12.79 -0.55 -7.93
C LEU A 24 -12.48 0.94 -8.13
N ILE A 25 -13.37 1.67 -8.79
CA ILE A 25 -13.24 3.11 -9.01
C ILE A 25 -13.28 3.83 -7.66
N HIS A 26 -14.25 3.47 -6.80
CA HIS A 26 -14.39 4.05 -5.47
C HIS A 26 -13.12 3.88 -4.63
N ILE A 27 -12.63 2.65 -4.49
CA ILE A 27 -11.44 2.38 -3.65
C ILE A 27 -10.17 2.97 -4.24
N SER A 28 -10.07 3.04 -5.58
CA SER A 28 -8.94 3.71 -6.25
C SER A 28 -8.94 5.21 -5.89
N ASN A 29 -10.09 5.87 -5.97
CA ASN A 29 -10.24 7.28 -5.61
C ASN A 29 -9.96 7.56 -4.13
N GLU A 30 -10.37 6.66 -3.22
CA GLU A 30 -10.01 6.77 -1.81
C GLU A 30 -8.49 6.73 -1.60
N VAL A 31 -7.77 5.86 -2.32
CA VAL A 31 -6.30 5.79 -2.22
C VAL A 31 -5.63 7.01 -2.89
N ILE A 32 -6.14 7.46 -4.04
CA ILE A 32 -5.59 8.60 -4.78
C ILE A 32 -5.75 9.91 -4.01
N SER A 33 -6.84 10.04 -3.24
CA SER A 33 -7.12 11.22 -2.41
C SER A 33 -6.44 11.20 -1.04
N MET A 34 -5.59 10.21 -0.74
CA MET A 34 -4.83 10.17 0.51
C MET A 34 -3.79 11.30 0.58
N GLU A 35 -4.14 12.37 1.29
CA GLU A 35 -3.26 13.49 1.59
C GLU A 35 -2.42 13.29 2.86
N LYS A 36 -1.38 14.11 3.01
CA LYS A 36 -0.48 14.15 4.18
C LYS A 36 0.14 12.77 4.47
N LEU A 37 0.79 12.22 3.44
CA LEU A 37 1.50 10.95 3.57
C LEU A 37 2.63 11.06 4.60
N PRO A 38 2.85 10.03 5.44
CA PRO A 38 4.00 9.96 6.33
C PRO A 38 5.32 10.14 5.58
N SER A 39 6.29 10.73 6.28
CA SER A 39 7.66 10.92 5.79
C SER A 39 8.38 9.59 5.52
N VAL A 40 8.18 8.61 6.40
CA VAL A 40 8.70 7.25 6.32
C VAL A 40 7.89 6.46 5.29
N GLN A 41 8.57 5.72 4.39
CA GLN A 41 7.97 4.98 3.28
C GLN A 41 7.30 5.85 2.20
N LEU A 42 7.53 7.17 2.22
CA LEU A 42 6.88 8.13 1.31
C LEU A 42 7.02 7.73 -0.16
N LYS A 43 8.20 7.24 -0.56
CA LYS A 43 8.46 6.82 -1.94
C LYS A 43 7.63 5.61 -2.34
N ASN A 44 7.54 4.59 -1.49
CA ASN A 44 6.74 3.39 -1.76
C ASN A 44 5.24 3.74 -1.86
N MET A 45 4.72 4.52 -0.91
CA MET A 45 3.32 4.99 -0.94
C MET A 45 3.02 5.83 -2.20
N SER A 46 3.88 6.80 -2.53
CA SER A 46 3.71 7.66 -3.69
C SER A 46 3.71 6.88 -5.01
N ILE A 47 4.60 5.87 -5.13
CA ILE A 47 4.65 5.02 -6.32
C ILE A 47 3.38 4.17 -6.42
N MET A 48 2.88 3.62 -5.32
CA MET A 48 1.63 2.85 -5.32
C MET A 48 0.43 3.68 -5.71
N ILE A 49 0.28 4.88 -5.16
CA ILE A 49 -0.79 5.82 -5.53
C ILE A 49 -0.76 6.12 -7.04
N ARG A 50 0.42 6.36 -7.62
CA ARG A 50 0.56 6.58 -9.08
C ARG A 50 0.13 5.36 -9.90
N ARG A 51 0.48 4.15 -9.48
CA ARG A 51 0.08 2.91 -10.16
C ARG A 51 -1.44 2.71 -10.11
N ILE A 52 -2.05 2.99 -8.96
CA ILE A 52 -3.50 2.90 -8.76
C ILE A 52 -4.22 3.95 -9.60
N LYS A 53 -3.67 5.17 -9.69
CA LYS A 53 -4.21 6.21 -10.58
C LYS A 53 -4.27 5.78 -12.03
N LEU A 54 -3.24 5.10 -12.54
CA LEU A 54 -3.24 4.55 -13.90
C LEU A 54 -4.28 3.45 -14.07
N LEU A 55 -4.49 2.61 -13.05
CA LEU A 55 -5.53 1.58 -13.09
C LEU A 55 -6.95 2.15 -12.98
N SER A 56 -7.14 3.28 -12.29
CA SER A 56 -8.45 3.95 -12.22
C SER A 56 -9.00 4.25 -13.61
N SER A 57 -8.15 4.77 -14.50
CA SER A 57 -8.52 5.06 -15.90
C SER A 57 -8.95 3.81 -16.67
N LEU A 58 -8.32 2.66 -16.41
CA LEU A 58 -8.78 1.38 -16.97
C LEU A 58 -10.19 1.02 -16.46
N PHE A 59 -10.45 1.17 -15.17
CA PHE A 59 -11.73 0.79 -14.58
C PHE A 59 -12.87 1.70 -15.05
N GLU A 60 -12.61 3.00 -15.13
CA GLU A 60 -13.53 4.01 -15.67
C GLU A 60 -13.90 3.69 -17.12
N GLU A 61 -12.92 3.43 -17.98
CA GLU A 61 -13.18 3.11 -19.38
C GLU A 61 -13.96 1.81 -19.57
N ILE A 62 -13.63 0.76 -18.81
CA ILE A 62 -14.40 -0.50 -18.84
C ILE A 62 -15.87 -0.23 -18.45
N GLN A 63 -16.10 0.62 -17.45
CA GLN A 63 -17.44 0.96 -16.98
C GLN A 63 -18.23 1.70 -18.07
N GLU A 64 -17.61 2.64 -18.78
CA GLU A 64 -18.24 3.43 -19.86
C GLU A 64 -18.60 2.61 -21.11
N ILE A 65 -17.81 1.59 -21.44
CA ILE A 65 -18.07 0.72 -22.61
C ILE A 65 -19.37 -0.09 -22.44
N HIS A 66 -19.80 -0.34 -21.19
CA HIS A 66 -21.02 -1.11 -20.86
C HIS A 66 -21.12 -2.49 -21.55
N SER A 67 -19.98 -3.13 -21.84
CA SER A 67 -19.94 -4.46 -22.48
C SER A 67 -19.85 -5.60 -21.44
N PRO A 68 -20.39 -6.79 -21.75
CA PRO A 68 -20.21 -7.96 -20.90
C PRO A 68 -18.74 -8.31 -20.73
N LEU A 69 -18.29 -8.47 -19.48
CA LEU A 69 -16.92 -8.86 -19.18
C LEU A 69 -16.70 -10.37 -19.31
N PRO A 70 -15.60 -10.81 -19.94
CA PRO A 70 -15.17 -12.20 -19.86
C PRO A 70 -14.96 -12.64 -18.40
N PRO A 71 -15.28 -13.90 -18.03
CA PRO A 71 -15.06 -14.41 -16.67
C PRO A 71 -13.63 -14.25 -16.16
N SER A 72 -12.64 -14.40 -17.05
CA SER A 72 -11.23 -14.16 -16.72
C SER A 72 -10.94 -12.69 -16.36
N SER A 73 -11.58 -11.73 -17.04
CA SER A 73 -11.47 -10.31 -16.69
C SER A 73 -12.08 -10.02 -15.31
N ILE A 74 -13.23 -10.60 -14.99
CA ILE A 74 -13.89 -10.44 -13.68
C ILE A 74 -12.95 -10.94 -12.55
N LEU A 75 -12.32 -12.09 -12.75
CA LEU A 75 -11.34 -12.63 -11.80
C LEU A 75 -10.16 -11.66 -11.61
N CYS A 76 -9.54 -11.19 -12.70
CA CYS A 76 -8.40 -10.27 -12.63
C CYS A 76 -8.77 -8.94 -11.93
N LEU A 77 -9.95 -8.40 -12.22
CA LEU A 77 -10.47 -7.19 -11.58
C LEU A 77 -10.74 -7.39 -10.09
N THR A 78 -11.21 -8.58 -9.69
CA THR A 78 -11.41 -8.94 -8.28
C THR A 78 -10.08 -9.04 -7.52
N GLU A 79 -9.04 -9.59 -8.15
CA GLU A 79 -7.69 -9.63 -7.59
C GLU A 79 -7.10 -8.21 -7.45
N LEU A 80 -7.28 -7.36 -8.47
CA LEU A 80 -6.87 -5.96 -8.42
C LEU A 80 -7.60 -5.20 -7.30
N TYR A 81 -8.90 -5.42 -7.12
CA TYR A 81 -9.67 -4.84 -6.01
C TYR A 81 -9.05 -5.22 -4.65
N SER A 82 -8.75 -6.51 -4.46
CA SER A 82 -8.14 -7.03 -3.24
C SER A 82 -6.73 -6.48 -2.99
N ALA A 83 -5.95 -6.28 -4.06
CA ALA A 83 -4.65 -5.63 -3.99
C ALA A 83 -4.77 -4.15 -3.59
N ILE A 84 -5.62 -3.37 -4.26
CA ILE A 84 -5.83 -1.93 -3.97
C ILE A 84 -6.35 -1.75 -2.54
N ARG A 85 -7.25 -2.61 -2.08
CA ARG A 85 -7.74 -2.62 -0.70
C ARG A 85 -6.62 -2.81 0.31
N ARG A 86 -5.67 -3.71 0.05
CA ARG A 86 -4.49 -3.89 0.91
C ARG A 86 -3.56 -2.69 0.87
N VAL A 87 -3.37 -2.05 -0.29
CA VAL A 87 -2.63 -0.78 -0.37
C VAL A 87 -3.26 0.29 0.51
N LYS A 88 -4.58 0.45 0.44
CA LYS A 88 -5.33 1.39 1.28
C LYS A 88 -5.04 1.16 2.77
N PHE A 89 -5.17 -0.08 3.24
CA PHE A 89 -4.88 -0.43 4.62
C PHE A 89 -3.41 -0.23 5.00
N LEU A 90 -2.48 -0.57 4.11
CA LEU A 90 -1.05 -0.33 4.36
C LEU A 90 -0.78 1.17 4.56
N ILE A 91 -1.27 2.04 3.68
CA ILE A 91 -1.06 3.49 3.78
C ILE A 91 -1.74 4.04 5.04
N GLN A 92 -3.00 3.67 5.30
CA GLN A 92 -3.74 4.14 6.47
C GLN A 92 -3.04 3.74 7.77
N GLY A 93 -2.60 2.49 7.88
CA GLY A 93 -1.86 2.00 9.05
C GLY A 93 -0.54 2.73 9.28
N ARG A 94 0.15 3.20 8.22
CA ARG A 94 1.34 4.06 8.39
C ARG A 94 1.00 5.47 8.83
N LYS A 95 -0.14 6.00 8.39
CA LYS A 95 -0.59 7.34 8.75
C LYS A 95 -1.04 7.43 10.21
N GLU A 96 -1.73 6.39 10.69
CA GLU A 96 -2.26 6.33 12.06
C GLU A 96 -1.23 5.80 13.07
N GLY A 97 -0.26 5.00 12.62
CA GLY A 97 0.76 4.39 13.48
C GLY A 97 1.93 5.32 13.85
N SER A 98 2.75 4.85 14.80
CA SER A 98 3.97 5.53 15.23
C SER A 98 4.98 5.64 14.09
N CYS A 99 5.57 6.82 13.90
CA CYS A 99 6.59 7.03 12.89
C CYS A 99 7.92 6.34 13.24
N LEU A 100 8.28 6.28 14.53
CA LEU A 100 9.47 5.58 15.02
C LEU A 100 9.33 4.07 14.83
N TRP A 101 8.17 3.50 15.14
CA TRP A 101 7.91 2.08 14.89
C TRP A 101 7.92 1.75 13.40
N ASN A 102 7.30 2.60 12.58
CA ASN A 102 7.35 2.44 11.12
C ASN A 102 8.80 2.50 10.59
N LEU A 103 9.68 3.32 11.19
CA LEU A 103 11.10 3.38 10.83
C LEU A 103 11.83 2.10 11.23
N VAL A 104 11.56 1.54 12.42
CA VAL A 104 12.12 0.25 12.84
C VAL A 104 11.72 -0.86 11.88
N GLN A 105 10.45 -0.87 11.46
CA GLN A 105 9.86 -1.90 10.59
C GLN A 105 10.06 -1.67 9.09
N ILE A 106 10.98 -0.80 8.70
CA ILE A 106 11.12 -0.33 7.32
C ILE A 106 11.21 -1.47 6.28
N GLU A 107 12.06 -2.48 6.52
CA GLU A 107 12.24 -3.59 5.57
C GLU A 107 10.99 -4.45 5.43
N PHE A 108 10.33 -4.73 6.57
CA PHE A 108 9.08 -5.48 6.59
C PHE A 108 7.99 -4.74 5.79
N VAL A 109 7.82 -3.44 6.04
CA VAL A 109 6.80 -2.62 5.36
C VAL A 109 7.10 -2.47 3.86
N SER A 110 8.36 -2.24 3.50
CA SER A 110 8.78 -2.22 2.09
C SER A 110 8.48 -3.53 1.38
N ASN A 111 8.66 -4.67 2.05
CA ASN A 111 8.32 -5.98 1.51
C ASN A 111 6.81 -6.14 1.32
N GLN A 112 5.96 -5.63 2.22
CA GLN A 112 4.50 -5.66 2.04
C GLN A 112 4.08 -4.91 0.76
N PHE A 113 4.63 -3.72 0.51
CA PHE A 113 4.37 -3.00 -0.75
C PHE A 113 4.87 -3.78 -1.97
N HIS A 114 6.07 -4.38 -1.88
CA HIS A 114 6.63 -5.18 -2.96
C HIS A 114 5.73 -6.37 -3.32
N VAL A 115 5.24 -7.12 -2.32
CA VAL A 115 4.33 -8.25 -2.51
C VAL A 115 3.05 -7.80 -3.24
N VAL A 116 2.44 -6.69 -2.80
CA VAL A 116 1.23 -6.17 -3.44
C VAL A 116 1.47 -5.78 -4.89
N VAL A 117 2.63 -5.18 -5.20
CA VAL A 117 2.99 -4.91 -6.61
C VAL A 117 3.10 -6.20 -7.43
N LYS A 118 3.70 -7.25 -6.89
CA LYS A 118 3.83 -8.53 -7.61
C LYS A 118 2.47 -9.18 -7.87
N GLU A 119 1.54 -9.07 -6.93
CA GLU A 119 0.17 -9.57 -7.11
C GLU A 119 -0.59 -8.76 -8.17
N MET A 120 -0.49 -7.43 -8.16
CA MET A 120 -1.02 -6.60 -9.24
C MET A 120 -0.42 -7.02 -10.59
N GLY A 121 0.90 -7.23 -10.64
CA GLY A 121 1.58 -7.70 -11.84
C GLY A 121 1.06 -9.04 -12.35
N ARG A 122 0.78 -10.00 -11.46
CA ARG A 122 0.19 -11.31 -11.81
C ARG A 122 -1.22 -11.17 -12.36
N ALA A 123 -2.06 -10.34 -11.73
CA ALA A 123 -3.42 -10.08 -12.22
C ALA A 123 -3.41 -9.44 -13.61
N LEU A 124 -2.49 -8.50 -13.86
CA LEU A 124 -2.32 -7.86 -15.17
C LEU A 124 -1.74 -8.80 -16.24
N ASP A 125 -0.97 -9.82 -15.84
CA ASP A 125 -0.38 -10.78 -16.78
C ASP A 125 -1.42 -11.67 -17.47
N ILE A 126 -2.50 -11.97 -16.77
CA ILE A 126 -3.58 -12.84 -17.26
C ILE A 126 -4.83 -12.07 -17.69
N LEU A 127 -4.85 -10.74 -17.54
CA LEU A 127 -5.97 -9.88 -17.94
C LEU A 127 -6.06 -9.85 -19.49
N PRO A 128 -7.17 -10.32 -20.10
CA PRO A 128 -7.28 -10.40 -21.55
C PRO A 128 -7.62 -9.03 -22.16
N LEU A 129 -6.64 -8.11 -22.19
CA LEU A 129 -6.83 -6.74 -22.68
C LEU A 129 -7.44 -6.70 -24.09
N SER A 130 -7.13 -7.67 -24.95
CA SER A 130 -7.68 -7.77 -26.31
C SER A 130 -9.20 -7.94 -26.36
N LEU A 131 -9.83 -8.39 -25.27
CA LEU A 131 -11.27 -8.63 -25.16
C LEU A 131 -12.03 -7.47 -24.50
N LEU A 132 -11.34 -6.41 -24.05
CA LEU A 132 -11.93 -5.33 -23.24
C LEU A 132 -12.32 -4.07 -24.05
N ASN A 133 -12.24 -4.09 -25.38
CA ASN A 133 -12.58 -2.96 -26.27
C ASN A 133 -11.96 -1.59 -25.87
N LEU A 134 -10.79 -1.62 -25.23
CA LEU A 134 -10.08 -0.43 -24.76
C LEU A 134 -9.45 0.37 -25.91
N THR A 135 -9.35 1.68 -25.72
CA THR A 135 -8.53 2.61 -26.48
C THR A 135 -7.06 2.17 -26.48
N ALA A 136 -6.32 2.61 -27.51
CA ALA A 136 -4.90 2.32 -27.64
C ALA A 136 -4.11 2.88 -26.44
N ASP A 137 -4.44 4.09 -26.00
CA ASP A 137 -3.75 4.78 -24.91
C ASP A 137 -3.89 4.03 -23.57
N THR A 138 -5.12 3.67 -23.17
CA THR A 138 -5.35 2.93 -21.92
C THR A 138 -4.71 1.55 -21.97
N ARG A 139 -4.81 0.86 -23.12
CA ARG A 139 -4.14 -0.43 -23.33
C ARG A 139 -2.63 -0.30 -23.13
N GLU A 140 -1.99 0.68 -23.76
CA GLU A 140 -0.55 0.90 -23.65
C GLU A 140 -0.14 1.23 -22.21
N GLN A 141 -0.91 2.07 -21.51
CA GLN A 141 -0.67 2.41 -20.11
C GLN A 141 -0.70 1.16 -19.21
N VAL A 142 -1.68 0.28 -19.39
CA VAL A 142 -1.80 -0.96 -18.61
C VAL A 142 -0.67 -1.93 -18.93
N GLU A 143 -0.28 -2.06 -20.20
CA GLU A 143 0.86 -2.89 -20.61
C GLU A 143 2.19 -2.36 -20.04
N LEU A 144 2.38 -1.04 -20.01
CA LEU A 144 3.56 -0.42 -19.40
C LEU A 144 3.58 -0.68 -17.89
N LEU A 145 2.45 -0.49 -17.22
CA LEU A 145 2.33 -0.77 -15.78
C LEU A 145 2.62 -2.24 -15.47
N HIS A 146 2.11 -3.15 -16.29
CA HIS A 146 2.40 -4.59 -16.18
C HIS A 146 3.91 -4.88 -16.33
N LYS A 147 4.57 -4.33 -17.36
CA LYS A 147 6.03 -4.46 -17.55
C LYS A 147 6.82 -3.93 -16.35
N GLN A 148 6.41 -2.80 -15.79
CA GLN A 148 7.02 -2.21 -14.60
C GLN A 148 6.78 -3.05 -13.33
N ALA A 149 5.59 -3.63 -13.16
CA ALA A 149 5.28 -4.51 -12.03
C ALA A 149 6.08 -5.81 -12.08
N LYS A 150 6.26 -6.41 -13.26
CA LYS A 150 7.10 -7.61 -13.44
C LYS A 150 8.54 -7.37 -13.03
N ARG A 151 9.13 -6.26 -13.47
CA ARG A 151 10.53 -5.90 -13.23
C ARG A 151 10.80 -5.25 -11.87
N VAL A 152 9.76 -5.00 -11.06
CA VAL A 152 9.97 -4.35 -9.77
C VAL A 152 10.86 -5.21 -8.89
N GLU A 153 11.81 -4.58 -8.21
CA GLU A 153 12.61 -5.16 -7.14
C GLU A 153 12.17 -4.59 -5.80
N LEU A 154 12.56 -5.24 -4.70
CA LEU A 154 12.31 -4.70 -3.38
C LEU A 154 13.07 -3.38 -3.23
N PHE A 155 12.36 -2.31 -2.87
CA PHE A 155 12.96 -1.01 -2.63
C PHE A 155 12.82 -0.61 -1.16
N VAL A 156 13.97 -0.47 -0.51
CA VAL A 156 14.11 0.10 0.83
C VAL A 156 14.98 1.35 0.71
N ASP A 157 14.53 2.51 1.18
CA ASP A 157 15.28 3.77 1.02
C ASP A 157 16.56 3.73 1.89
N PRO A 158 17.76 3.81 1.30
CA PRO A 158 19.01 3.74 2.07
C PRO A 158 19.11 4.82 3.16
N ARG A 159 18.48 5.99 2.93
CA ARG A 159 18.46 7.08 3.92
C ARG A 159 17.58 6.74 5.11
N GLU A 160 16.50 6.01 4.90
CA GLU A 160 15.65 5.53 5.99
C GLU A 160 16.33 4.37 6.75
N ILE A 161 17.08 3.49 6.05
CA ILE A 161 17.92 2.46 6.71
C ILE A 161 18.94 3.11 7.63
N GLN A 162 19.68 4.11 7.13
CA GLN A 162 20.67 4.83 7.93
C GLN A 162 20.04 5.46 9.18
N ARG A 163 18.90 6.14 9.05
CA ARG A 163 18.19 6.72 10.20
C ARG A 163 17.73 5.67 11.20
N ARG A 164 17.28 4.51 10.72
CA ARG A 164 16.94 3.38 11.59
C ARG A 164 18.16 2.94 12.40
N GLU A 165 19.31 2.77 11.77
CA GLU A 165 20.55 2.38 12.44
C GLU A 165 21.00 3.42 13.48
N GLU A 166 20.92 4.70 13.13
CA GLU A 166 21.21 5.81 14.05
C GLU A 166 20.25 5.82 15.26
N LEU A 167 18.96 5.60 15.04
CA LEU A 167 17.96 5.48 16.09
C LEU A 167 18.27 4.31 17.03
N LEU A 168 18.54 3.12 16.47
CA LEU A 168 18.87 1.92 17.25
C LEU A 168 20.15 2.11 18.07
N GLN A 169 21.17 2.78 17.52
CA GLN A 169 22.40 3.10 18.24
C GLN A 169 22.12 4.01 19.44
N VAL A 170 21.28 5.04 19.27
CA VAL A 170 20.89 5.93 20.37
C VAL A 170 20.11 5.16 21.45
N MET A 171 19.21 4.27 21.06
CA MET A 171 18.46 3.42 22.00
C MET A 171 19.40 2.48 22.78
N ALA A 172 20.35 1.83 22.12
CA ALA A 172 21.32 0.94 22.75
C ALA A 172 22.19 1.69 23.80
N THR A 173 22.72 2.86 23.43
CA THR A 173 23.52 3.67 24.36
C THR A 173 22.70 4.16 25.56
N THR A 174 21.40 4.37 25.40
CA THR A 174 20.51 4.76 26.51
C THR A 174 20.29 3.60 27.48
N ASN A 175 20.05 2.39 26.95
CA ASN A 175 19.83 1.19 27.76
C ASN A 175 21.05 0.79 28.59
N GLU A 176 22.26 0.85 28.01
CA GLU A 176 23.50 0.54 28.73
C GLU A 176 23.76 1.54 29.87
N ARG A 177 23.45 2.82 29.67
CA ARG A 177 23.66 3.91 30.64
C ARG A 177 22.70 3.88 31.81
N ASN A 178 21.46 3.42 31.61
CA ASN A 178 20.53 3.18 32.71
C ASN A 178 21.10 2.17 33.74
N SER A 179 22.08 1.34 33.37
CA SER A 179 22.78 0.42 34.29
C SER A 179 24.04 1.01 34.97
N LYS A 180 24.68 2.04 34.40
CA LYS A 180 25.97 2.58 34.88
C LYS A 180 26.10 4.09 34.57
N ASN A 181 25.79 4.93 35.57
CA ASN A 181 26.00 6.39 35.62
C ASN A 181 25.28 7.27 34.57
N LYS A 182 24.68 8.39 35.05
CA LYS A 182 24.02 9.46 34.28
C LYS A 182 25.01 10.16 33.33
N GLY A 183 25.18 9.64 32.12
CA GLY A 183 25.90 10.28 31.02
C GLY A 183 24.98 11.04 30.06
N PHE A 184 25.49 12.14 29.49
CA PHE A 184 24.79 13.04 28.56
C PHE A 184 24.24 12.30 27.32
N LEU A 185 22.92 12.30 27.15
CA LEU A 185 22.28 11.95 25.87
C LEU A 185 22.65 13.02 24.85
N ASP A 186 23.06 12.60 23.65
CA ASP A 186 23.22 13.54 22.54
C ASP A 186 21.83 13.95 22.05
N PHE A 187 21.23 14.89 22.78
CA PHE A 187 19.94 15.48 22.45
C PHE A 187 19.95 16.16 21.07
N GLY A 188 21.12 16.58 20.59
CA GLY A 188 21.28 17.10 19.23
C GLY A 188 20.99 16.02 18.19
N LYS A 189 21.66 14.87 18.30
CA LYS A 189 21.46 13.73 17.41
C LYS A 189 20.04 13.17 17.48
N VAL A 190 19.45 13.04 18.68
CA VAL A 190 18.05 12.62 18.86
C VAL A 190 17.10 13.55 18.11
N LYS A 191 17.27 14.86 18.32
CA LYS A 191 16.42 15.89 17.70
C LYS A 191 16.56 15.89 16.17
N GLU A 192 17.76 15.66 15.64
CA GLU A 192 18.01 15.54 14.21
C GLU A 192 17.24 14.35 13.60
N ILE A 193 17.36 13.16 14.21
CA ILE A 193 16.64 11.96 13.78
C ILE A 193 15.13 12.24 13.78
N PHE A 194 14.60 12.77 14.89
CA PHE A 194 13.17 13.06 15.05
C PHE A 194 12.67 14.06 14.01
N SER A 195 13.42 15.15 13.80
CA SER A 195 13.07 16.17 12.81
C SER A 195 13.04 15.63 11.38
N SER A 196 13.93 14.67 11.08
CA SER A 196 14.04 14.02 9.77
C SER A 196 12.86 13.08 9.45
N ILE A 197 12.21 12.53 10.48
CA ILE A 197 10.99 11.71 10.34
C ILE A 197 9.70 12.50 10.59
N GLY A 198 9.80 13.82 10.80
CA GLY A 198 8.64 14.71 10.89
C GLY A 198 8.20 15.06 12.31
N LEU A 199 8.90 14.59 13.34
CA LEU A 199 8.67 14.98 14.73
C LEU A 199 9.46 16.26 15.03
N ARG A 200 8.79 17.42 15.02
CA ARG A 200 9.45 18.74 15.06
C ARG A 200 8.99 19.63 16.21
N SER A 201 7.91 19.27 16.87
CA SER A 201 7.29 20.01 17.95
C SER A 201 7.04 19.12 19.18
N PRO A 202 6.90 19.70 20.38
CA PRO A 202 6.50 18.95 21.56
C PRO A 202 5.19 18.19 21.38
N PHE A 203 4.23 18.77 20.65
CA PHE A 203 2.96 18.11 20.32
C PHE A 203 3.16 16.83 19.50
N ASP A 204 4.08 16.86 18.52
CA ASP A 204 4.40 15.66 17.73
C ASP A 204 4.99 14.56 18.62
N TYR A 205 5.76 14.92 19.65
CA TYR A 205 6.33 13.96 20.59
C TYR A 205 5.27 13.32 21.47
N ASP A 206 4.32 14.10 22.01
CA ASP A 206 3.24 13.57 22.84
C ASP A 206 2.31 12.63 22.04
N GLU A 207 1.99 13.00 20.79
CA GLU A 207 1.24 12.15 19.87
C GLU A 207 2.01 10.86 19.54
N GLU A 208 3.32 10.97 19.27
CA GLU A 208 4.17 9.82 18.97
C GLU A 208 4.30 8.86 20.15
N ILE A 209 4.43 9.37 21.38
CA ILE A 209 4.47 8.55 22.60
C ILE A 209 3.18 7.74 22.72
N SER A 210 2.03 8.39 22.56
CA SER A 210 0.72 7.73 22.61
C SER A 210 0.58 6.63 21.55
N LYS A 211 1.08 6.88 20.32
CA LYS A 211 1.09 5.89 19.23
C LYS A 211 2.05 4.73 19.49
N LEU A 212 3.19 4.99 20.11
CA LEU A 212 4.16 3.96 20.49
C LEU A 212 3.61 3.04 21.58
N GLU A 213 2.94 3.60 22.60
CA GLU A 213 2.28 2.82 23.66
C GLU A 213 1.21 1.89 23.07
N ALA A 214 0.33 2.43 22.22
CA ALA A 214 -0.69 1.63 21.52
C ALA A 214 -0.09 0.53 20.64
N GLU A 215 1.12 0.73 20.10
CA GLU A 215 1.80 -0.29 19.32
C GLU A 215 2.44 -1.36 20.20
N ALA A 216 3.01 -0.99 21.36
CA ALA A 216 3.55 -1.92 22.34
C ALA A 216 2.46 -2.88 22.87
N GLU A 217 1.26 -2.37 23.12
CA GLU A 217 0.10 -3.19 23.53
C GLU A 217 -0.30 -4.24 22.48
N LYS A 218 -0.18 -3.93 21.18
CA LYS A 218 -0.48 -4.89 20.11
C LYS A 218 0.55 -6.03 20.00
N GLN A 219 1.74 -5.85 20.57
CA GLN A 219 2.81 -6.86 20.55
C GLN A 219 2.86 -7.72 21.83
N ALA A 220 2.08 -7.38 22.85
CA ALA A 220 1.97 -8.10 24.12
C ALA A 220 0.98 -9.27 24.02
#